data_AF-A0A8H7ZXT6-F1
#
_entry.id   AF-A0A8H7ZXT6-F1
#
_cell.length_a   1.000
_cell.length_b   1.000
_cell.length_c   1.000
_cell.angle_alpha   90.00
_cell.angle_beta   90.00
_cell.angle_gamma   90.00
#
_symmetry.space_group_name_H-M   'P 1'
#
loop_
_entity.id
_entity.type
_entity.pdbx_description
1 polymer ?
#
loop_
_entity_poly.entity_id
_entity_poly.type
_entity_poly.pdbx_seq_one_letter_code
_entity_poly.pdbx_strand_id
1 'polypeptide(L)'
;MSKGKTARARQKKRARPHPFENALRQREKERQEREAERERKRKEREERERGREAYYRARESTHRALSKRTSRGQPVMRNQIKHLLSKIRQL
;
A
#
# COMPACT_ATOMS: atom_id res chain seq x y z
N MET A 1 -78.56 9.25 14.73
CA MET A 1 -78.05 8.91 16.07
C MET A 1 -76.84 8.00 15.94
N SER A 2 -75.73 8.37 16.59
CA SER A 2 -74.61 7.50 17.02
C SER A 2 -73.71 6.89 15.93
N LYS A 3 -72.37 6.95 15.94
CA LYS A 3 -71.33 7.53 16.81
C LYS A 3 -70.04 7.47 15.97
N GLY A 4 -69.42 8.60 15.67
CA GLY A 4 -68.10 8.65 15.04
C GLY A 4 -67.06 8.10 16.01
N LYS A 5 -66.48 6.93 15.68
CA LYS A 5 -65.32 6.39 16.40
C LYS A 5 -64.07 7.10 15.89
N THR A 6 -63.68 8.18 16.55
CA THR A 6 -62.41 8.87 16.31
C THR A 6 -61.25 7.96 16.71
N ALA A 7 -60.60 7.36 15.72
CA ALA A 7 -59.31 6.70 15.89
C ALA A 7 -58.25 7.77 16.21
N ARG A 8 -58.03 8.05 17.50
CA ARG A 8 -56.88 8.85 17.95
C ARG A 8 -55.60 8.06 17.66
N ALA A 9 -54.96 8.36 16.53
CA ALA A 9 -53.62 7.90 16.22
C ALA A 9 -52.65 8.39 17.31
N ARG A 10 -52.24 7.49 18.21
CA ARG A 10 -51.16 7.75 19.17
C ARG A 10 -49.87 7.95 18.38
N GLN A 11 -49.49 9.20 18.11
CA GLN A 11 -48.18 9.51 17.55
C GLN A 11 -47.10 9.01 18.51
N LYS A 12 -46.39 7.95 18.12
CA LYS A 12 -45.23 7.44 18.88
C LYS A 12 -44.20 8.55 18.91
N LYS A 13 -43.92 9.10 20.10
CA LYS A 13 -42.84 10.09 20.29
C LYS A 13 -41.54 9.47 19.79
N ARG A 14 -40.84 10.19 18.90
CA ARG A 14 -39.52 9.75 18.40
C ARG A 14 -38.58 9.59 19.60
N ALA A 15 -37.86 8.48 19.65
CA ALA A 15 -36.85 8.26 20.68
C ALA A 15 -35.83 9.41 20.65
N ARG A 16 -35.38 9.85 21.82
CA ARG A 16 -34.33 10.87 21.90
C ARG A 16 -33.06 10.32 21.24
N PRO A 17 -32.38 11.11 20.39
CA PRO A 17 -31.12 10.67 19.79
C PRO A 17 -30.12 10.32 20.89
N HIS A 18 -29.34 9.26 20.67
CA HIS A 18 -28.41 8.77 21.67
C HIS A 18 -27.35 9.85 21.98
N PRO A 19 -27.05 10.13 23.27
CA PRO A 19 -26.29 11.32 23.68
C PRO A 19 -24.91 11.46 23.03
N PHE A 20 -24.32 10.32 22.64
CA PHE A 20 -22.98 10.24 22.05
C PHE A 20 -22.97 9.88 20.56
N GLU A 21 -24.11 9.93 19.84
CA GLU A 21 -24.14 9.58 18.41
C GLU A 21 -23.13 10.39 17.59
N ASN A 22 -23.01 11.68 17.89
CA ASN A 22 -22.05 12.55 17.20
C ASN A 22 -20.60 12.15 17.49
N ALA A 23 -20.28 11.80 18.74
CA ALA A 23 -18.95 11.34 19.13
C ALA A 23 -18.60 9.98 18.50
N LEU A 24 -19.57 9.06 18.42
CA LEU A 24 -19.39 7.78 17.75
C LEU A 24 -19.13 7.96 16.24
N ARG A 25 -19.91 8.81 15.57
CA ARG A 25 -19.70 9.15 14.15
C ARG A 25 -18.36 9.82 13.89
N GLN A 26 -17.92 10.72 14.77
CA GLN A 26 -16.60 11.35 14.66
C GLN A 26 -15.48 10.32 14.80
N ARG A 27 -15.58 9.42 15.79
CA ARG A 27 -14.61 8.34 15.99
C ARG A 27 -14.55 7.39 14.79
N GLU A 28 -15.69 7.05 14.19
CA GLU A 28 -15.74 6.22 12.98
C GLU A 28 -15.05 6.90 11.80
N LYS A 29 -15.30 8.19 11.59
CA LYS A 29 -14.61 8.98 10.55
C LYS A 29 -13.10 9.02 10.76
N GLU A 30 -12.65 9.35 11.98
CA GLU A 30 -11.23 9.37 12.32
C GLU A 30 -10.58 7.99 12.11
N ARG A 31 -11.29 6.91 12.46
CA ARG A 31 -10.80 5.55 12.24
C ARG A 31 -10.63 5.26 10.75
N GLN A 32 -11.63 5.58 9.93
CA GLN A 32 -11.58 5.37 8.48
C GLN A 32 -10.45 6.19 7.83
N GLU A 33 -10.27 7.44 8.25
CA GLU A 33 -9.18 8.29 7.76
C GLU A 33 -7.80 7.72 8.13
N ARG A 34 -7.63 7.27 9.37
CA ARG A 34 -6.38 6.63 9.83
C ARG A 34 -6.11 5.31 9.10
N GLU A 35 -7.13 4.50 8.86
CA GLU A 35 -7.01 3.25 8.09
C GLU A 35 -6.60 3.56 6.64
N ALA A 36 -7.26 4.53 5.99
CA ALA A 36 -6.92 4.95 4.63
C ALA A 36 -5.50 5.52 4.53
N GLU A 37 -5.05 6.33 5.51
CA GLU A 37 -3.69 6.86 5.55
C GLU A 37 -2.65 5.75 5.72
N ARG A 38 -2.89 4.78 6.61
CA ARG A 38 -2.01 3.62 6.80
C ARG A 38 -1.90 2.79 5.53
N GLU A 39 -3.01 2.53 4.85
CA GLU A 39 -2.99 1.78 3.60
C GLU A 39 -2.21 2.51 2.50
N ARG A 40 -2.40 3.83 2.36
CA ARG A 40 -1.62 4.65 1.41
C ARG A 40 -0.12 4.57 1.70
N LYS A 41 0.27 4.79 2.96
CA LYS A 41 1.67 4.71 3.39
C LYS A 41 2.25 3.30 3.20
N ARG A 42 1.46 2.27 3.44
CA ARG A 42 1.87 0.88 3.23
C ARG A 42 2.13 0.60 1.74
N LYS A 43 1.22 0.97 0.85
CA LYS A 43 1.40 0.78 -0.60
C LYS A 43 2.63 1.51 -1.12
N GLU A 44 2.83 2.76 -0.71
CA GLU A 44 4.01 3.54 -1.09
C GLU A 44 5.31 2.89 -0.59
N ARG A 45 5.34 2.36 0.63
CA ARG A 45 6.50 1.63 1.15
C ARG A 45 6.76 0.35 0.37
N GLU A 46 5.72 -0.44 0.11
CA GLU A 46 5.85 -1.69 -0.66
C GLU A 46 6.37 -1.43 -2.08
N GLU A 47 5.91 -0.37 -2.75
CA GLU A 47 6.42 0.00 -4.08
C GLU A 47 7.90 0.43 -4.04
N ARG A 48 8.27 1.25 -3.05
CA ARG A 48 9.66 1.67 -2.85
C ARG A 48 10.58 0.49 -2.53
N GLU A 49 10.12 -0.44 -1.69
CA GLU A 49 10.85 -1.66 -1.34
C GLU A 49 11.03 -2.57 -2.55
N ARG A 50 9.99 -2.80 -3.35
CA ARG A 50 10.08 -3.58 -4.59
C ARG A 50 11.11 -2.99 -5.55
N GLY A 51 11.12 -1.67 -5.74
CA GLY A 51 12.11 -1.00 -6.57
C GLY A 51 13.54 -1.18 -6.05
N ARG A 52 13.74 -1.03 -4.73
CA ARG A 52 15.04 -1.26 -4.08
C ARG A 52 15.49 -2.71 -4.22
N GLU A 53 14.62 -3.67 -3.93
CA GLU A 53 14.93 -5.09 -4.06
C GLU A 53 15.34 -5.45 -5.49
N ALA A 54 14.61 -4.97 -6.50
CA ALA A 54 14.95 -5.21 -7.90
C ALA A 54 16.36 -4.66 -8.22
N TYR A 55 16.67 -3.44 -7.77
CA TYR A 55 17.99 -2.85 -7.93
C TYR A 55 19.09 -3.67 -7.25
N TYR A 56 18.91 -4.05 -5.98
CA TYR A 56 19.92 -4.83 -5.26
C TYR A 56 20.11 -6.22 -5.85
N ARG A 57 19.03 -6.90 -6.29
CA ARG A 57 19.11 -8.19 -6.99
C ARG A 57 19.89 -8.07 -8.30
N ALA A 58 19.62 -7.02 -9.09
CA ALA A 58 20.36 -6.75 -10.33
C ALA A 58 21.84 -6.43 -10.06
N ARG A 59 22.13 -5.65 -9.02
CA ARG A 59 23.48 -5.33 -8.59
C ARG A 59 24.24 -6.58 -8.15
N GLU A 60 23.62 -7.43 -7.36
CA GLU A 60 24.23 -8.66 -6.86
C GLU A 60 24.53 -9.65 -7.99
N SER A 61 23.58 -9.86 -8.92
CA SER A 61 23.80 -10.73 -10.07
C SER A 61 24.95 -10.24 -10.95
N THR A 62 25.02 -8.93 -11.18
CA THR A 62 26.11 -8.28 -11.89
C THR A 62 27.45 -8.46 -11.16
N HIS A 63 27.48 -8.18 -9.85
CA HIS A 63 28.68 -8.37 -9.03
C HIS A 63 29.17 -9.82 -9.09
N ARG A 64 28.28 -10.80 -8.87
CA ARG A 64 28.60 -12.23 -8.96
C ARG A 64 29.13 -12.61 -10.33
N ALA A 65 28.63 -12.02 -11.42
CA ALA A 65 29.14 -12.30 -12.77
C ALA A 65 30.55 -11.71 -12.99
N LEU A 66 30.78 -10.48 -12.54
CA LEU A 66 32.05 -9.77 -12.72
C LEU A 66 33.14 -10.29 -11.78
N SER A 67 32.79 -10.83 -10.62
CA SER A 67 33.73 -11.42 -9.68
C SER A 67 34.22 -12.81 -10.10
N LYS A 68 33.60 -13.43 -11.11
CA LYS A 68 34.04 -14.74 -11.61
C LYS A 68 35.46 -14.64 -12.18
N ARG A 69 36.27 -15.62 -11.78
CA ARG A 69 37.66 -15.78 -12.22
C ARG A 69 37.86 -17.14 -12.88
N THR A 70 38.86 -17.24 -13.73
CA THR A 70 39.33 -18.50 -14.31
C THR A 70 40.08 -19.32 -13.25
N SER A 71 40.42 -20.58 -13.56
CA SER A 71 41.24 -21.43 -12.67
C SER A 71 42.59 -20.80 -12.31
N ARG A 72 43.12 -19.94 -13.17
CA ARG A 72 44.37 -19.19 -12.96
C ARG A 72 44.15 -17.82 -12.29
N GLY A 73 42.95 -17.53 -11.79
CA GLY A 73 42.64 -16.31 -11.03
C GLY A 73 42.38 -15.05 -11.87
N GLN A 74 42.48 -15.12 -13.19
CA GLN A 74 42.17 -13.99 -14.06
C GLN A 74 40.66 -13.74 -14.15
N PRO A 75 40.20 -12.49 -14.28
CA PRO A 75 38.77 -12.20 -14.47
C PRO A 75 38.24 -12.83 -15.76
N VAL A 76 37.01 -13.31 -15.73
CA VAL A 76 36.35 -13.84 -16.93
C VAL A 76 35.99 -12.68 -17.88
N MET A 77 36.83 -12.45 -18.88
CA MET A 77 36.73 -11.31 -19.80
C MET A 77 35.39 -11.21 -20.53
N ARG A 78 34.76 -12.33 -20.87
CA ARG A 78 33.42 -12.35 -21.49
C ARG A 78 32.38 -11.58 -20.66
N ASN A 79 32.40 -11.74 -19.34
CA ASN A 79 31.45 -11.07 -18.44
C ASN A 79 31.74 -9.56 -18.37
N GLN A 80 33.03 -9.19 -18.35
CA GLN A 80 33.49 -7.81 -18.33
C GLN A 80 33.06 -7.06 -19.62
N ILE A 81 33.32 -7.66 -20.78
CA ILE A 81 32.97 -7.09 -22.09
C ILE A 81 31.45 -6.93 -22.20
N LYS A 82 30.67 -7.95 -21.83
CA LYS A 82 29.20 -7.87 -21.88
C LYS A 82 28.67 -6.72 -21.02
N HIS A 83 29.23 -6.52 -19.82
CA HIS A 83 28.85 -5.43 -18.93
C HIS A 83 29.21 -4.05 -19.49
N LEU A 84 30.41 -3.89 -20.04
CA LEU A 84 30.85 -2.65 -20.68
C LEU A 84 29.95 -2.29 -21.88
N LEU A 85 29.69 -3.25 -22.78
CA LEU A 85 28.80 -3.04 -23.92
C LEU A 85 27.38 -2.66 -23.47
N SER A 86 26.86 -3.28 -22.40
CA SER A 86 25.56 -2.91 -21.84
C SER A 86 25.52 -1.46 -21.36
N LYS A 87 26.60 -0.96 -20.76
CA LYS A 87 26.70 0.43 -20.32
C LYS A 87 26.79 1.40 -21.48
N ILE A 88 27.57 1.06 -22.52
CA ILE A 88 27.71 1.89 -23.72
C ILE A 88 26.36 2.02 -24.44
N ARG A 89 25.58 0.94 -24.53
CA ARG A 89 24.26 0.94 -25.19
C ARG A 89 23.18 1.71 -24.41
N GLN A 90 23.38 1.93 -23.10
CA GLN A 90 22.46 2.66 -22.24
C GLN A 90 22.77 4.16 -22.15
N LEU A 91 23.92 4.59 -22.68
CA LEU A 91 24.21 5.99 -23.00
C LEU A 91 23.45 6.40 -24.26
#